data_AF-A0A527FEH3-F1
#
_entry.id   AF-A0A527FEH3-F1
#
_cell.length_a   1.000
_cell.length_b   1.000
_cell.length_c   1.000
_cell.angle_alpha   90.00
_cell.angle_beta   90.00
_cell.angle_gamma   90.00
#
_symmetry.space_group_name_H-M   'P 1'
#
loop_
_entity.id
_entity.type
_entity.pdbx_description
1 polymer ?
#
loop_
_entity_poly.entity_id
_entity_poly.type
_entity_poly.pdbx_seq_one_letter_code
_entity_poly.pdbx_strand_id
1 'polypeptide(L)' 'TGGLDVSVQARLLDLLRGLVTDLGLAAIVVTHDLAVARLLSQRMMVMKDGQVVESGLTDRVLDDPRAPY' A
#
# COMPACT_ATOMS: atom_id res chain seq x y z
N THR A 1 10.03 9.11 -2.41
CA THR A 1 9.90 9.16 -0.93
C THR A 1 11.24 9.00 -0.22
N GLY A 2 12.37 9.39 -0.84
CA GLY A 2 13.70 9.20 -0.25
C GLY A 2 14.09 10.38 0.63
N GLY A 3 14.09 10.21 1.96
CA GLY A 3 14.57 11.24 2.88
C GLY A 3 14.06 11.14 4.32
N LEU A 4 13.06 10.30 4.58
CA LEU A 4 12.62 9.97 5.94
C LEU A 4 13.23 8.64 6.38
N ASP A 5 13.73 8.60 7.60
CA ASP A 5 14.21 7.39 8.24
C ASP A 5 13.10 6.32 8.21
N VAL A 6 13.44 5.08 7.80
CA VAL A 6 12.49 3.97 7.62
C VAL A 6 11.64 3.75 8.88
N SER A 7 12.23 3.99 10.06
CA SER A 7 11.55 3.89 11.35
C SER A 7 10.49 4.98 11.56
N VAL A 8 10.76 6.22 11.16
CA VAL A 8 9.82 7.34 11.27
C VAL A 8 8.70 7.21 10.27
N GLN A 9 9.01 6.75 9.05
CA GLN A 9 8.00 6.47 8.03
C GLN A 9 7.02 5.40 8.52
N ALA A 10 7.49 4.27 9.05
CA ALA A 10 6.63 3.23 9.62
C ALA A 10 5.68 3.78 10.70
N ARG A 11 6.18 4.63 11.60
CA ARG A 11 5.37 5.20 12.68
C ARG A 11 4.32 6.19 12.19
N LEU A 12 4.64 7.01 11.19
CA LEU A 12 3.66 7.88 10.54
C LEU A 12 2.55 7.07 9.88
N LEU A 13 2.93 5.98 9.21
CA LEU A 13 2.00 5.08 8.52
C LEU A 13 1.05 4.36 9.48
N ASP A 14 1.56 3.88 10.63
CA ASP A 14 0.72 3.30 11.68
C ASP A 14 -0.28 4.30 12.26
N LEU A 15 0.14 5.55 12.47
CA LEU A 15 -0.77 6.61 12.93
C LEU A 15 -1.87 6.90 11.92
N LEU A 16 -1.52 6.99 10.64
CA LEU A 16 -2.50 7.19 9.56
C LEU A 16 -3.48 6.01 9.49
N ARG A 17 -2.99 4.78 9.60
CA ARG A 17 -3.84 3.58 9.63
C ARG A 17 -4.81 3.58 10.82
N GLY A 18 -4.35 4.00 11.99
CA GLY A 18 -5.19 4.17 13.17
C GLY A 18 -6.30 5.18 12.93
N LEU A 19 -5.96 6.38 12.45
CA LEU A 19 -6.94 7.43 12.14
C LEU A 19 -7.98 6.99 11.12
N VAL A 20 -7.55 6.32 10.05
CA VAL A 20 -8.45 5.79 9.01
C VAL A 20 -9.45 4.81 9.60
N THR A 21 -8.99 3.93 10.50
CA THR A 21 -9.82 2.93 11.17
C THR A 21 -10.78 3.56 12.17
N ASP A 22 -10.27 4.44 13.03
CA ASP A 22 -11.02 5.05 14.12
C ASP A 22 -12.10 6.03 13.62
N LEU A 23 -11.81 6.74 12.53
CA LEU A 23 -12.72 7.72 11.94
C LEU A 23 -13.56 7.15 10.78
N GLY A 24 -13.36 5.88 10.42
CA GLY A 24 -14.06 5.25 9.28
C GLY A 24 -13.80 5.93 7.94
N LEU A 25 -12.58 6.43 7.73
CA LEU A 25 -12.20 7.14 6.51
C LEU A 25 -11.77 6.18 5.40
N ALA A 26 -11.78 6.66 4.16
CA ALA A 26 -11.11 6.00 3.05
C ALA A 26 -9.80 6.74 2.76
N ALA A 27 -8.69 6.00 2.68
CA ALA A 27 -7.38 6.53 2.32
C ALA A 27 -6.84 5.80 1.08
N ILE A 28 -6.31 6.57 0.13
CA ILE A 28 -5.62 6.06 -1.05
C ILE A 28 -4.17 6.48 -0.96
N VAL A 29 -3.26 5.51 -1.04
CA VAL A 29 -1.81 5.73 -0.97
C VAL A 29 -1.20 5.22 -2.26
N VAL A 30 -0.35 6.03 -2.88
CA VAL A 30 0.42 5.67 -4.08
C VAL A 30 1.87 5.53 -3.69
N THR A 31 2.42 4.33 -3.85
CA THR A 31 3.81 4.01 -3.52
C THR A 31 4.36 2.99 -4.51
N HIS A 32 5.68 3.02 -4.70
CA HIS A 32 6.42 1.99 -5.42
C HIS A 32 7.04 0.95 -4.47
N ASP A 33 6.96 1.19 -3.16
CA ASP A 33 7.42 0.27 -2.12
C ASP A 33 6.28 -0.66 -1.70
N LEU A 34 6.43 -1.94 -2.05
CA LEU A 34 5.45 -2.99 -1.74
C LEU A 34 5.32 -3.26 -0.24
N ALA A 35 6.39 -3.08 0.56
CA ALA A 35 6.32 -3.28 2.00
C ALA A 35 5.45 -2.21 2.67
N VAL A 36 5.58 -0.95 2.22
CA VAL A 36 4.71 0.16 2.65
C VAL A 36 3.26 -0.09 2.26
N ALA A 37 3.02 -0.53 1.02
CA ALA A 37 1.67 -0.84 0.56
C ALA A 37 1.04 -2.00 1.34
N ARG A 38 1.83 -3.03 1.68
CA ARG A 38 1.39 -4.16 2.51
C ARG A 38 0.90 -3.73 3.89
N LEU A 39 1.59 -2.78 4.53
CA LEU A 39 1.27 -2.32 5.87
C LEU A 39 -0.02 -1.49 5.94
N LEU A 40 -0.30 -0.72 4.88
CA LEU A 40 -1.37 0.27 4.86
C LEU A 40 -2.65 -0.18 4.16
N SER A 41 -2.51 -0.99 3.12
CA SER A 41 -3.59 -1.25 2.17
C SER A 41 -4.32 -2.55 2.52
N GLN A 42 -5.65 -2.50 2.55
CA GLN A 42 -6.49 -3.69 2.59
C GLN A 42 -6.73 -4.26 1.17
N ARG A 43 -6.73 -3.36 0.18
CA ARG A 43 -6.82 -3.66 -1.25
C ARG A 43 -5.71 -2.94 -1.99
N MET A 44 -5.13 -3.61 -2.98
CA MET A 44 -4.04 -3.09 -3.80
C MET A 44 -4.44 -3.09 -5.28
N MET A 45 -3.94 -2.09 -6.00
CA MET A 45 -3.97 -2.00 -7.45
C MET A 45 -2.54 -1.77 -7.94
N VAL A 46 -2.10 -2.58 -8.89
CA VAL A 46 -0.81 -2.46 -9.56
C VAL A 46 -1.04 -1.91 -10.96
N MET A 47 -0.28 -0.88 -11.31
CA MET A 47 -0.32 -0.27 -12.64
C MET A 47 1.05 -0.36 -13.31
N LYS A 48 1.06 -0.65 -14.61
CA LYS A 48 2.25 -0.66 -15.47
C LYS A 48 1.89 0.02 -16.79
N ASP A 49 2.72 0.96 -17.25
CA ASP A 49 2.51 1.71 -18.49
C ASP A 49 1.11 2.35 -18.63
N GLY A 50 0.57 2.84 -17.52
CA GLY A 50 -0.75 3.47 -17.48
C GLY A 50 -1.94 2.50 -17.51
N GLN A 51 -1.69 1.19 -17.47
CA GLN A 51 -2.73 0.17 -17.42
C GLN A 51 -2.75 -0.54 -16.06
N VAL A 52 -3.94 -0.91 -15.59
CA VAL A 52 -4.11 -1.74 -14.39
C VAL A 52 -3.74 -3.17 -14.76
N VAL A 53 -2.62 -3.66 -14.22
CA VAL A 53 -2.14 -5.02 -14.45
C VAL A 53 -2.68 -6.01 -13.41
N GLU A 54 -2.91 -5.55 -12.18
CA GLU A 54 -3.54 -6.38 -11.14
C GLU A 54 -4.34 -5.55 -10.14
N SER A 55 -5.42 -6.12 -9.59
CA SER A 55 -6.09 -5.57 -8.42
C SER A 55 -6.68 -6.68 -7.54
N GLY A 56 -6.70 -6.47 -6.23
CA GLY A 56 -7.17 -7.50 -5.28
C GLY A 56 -6.97 -7.13 -3.82
N LEU A 57 -7.16 -8.13 -2.95
CA LEU A 57 -6.70 -8.04 -1.56
C LEU A 57 -5.17 -7.98 -1.56
N THR A 58 -4.60 -7.13 -0.71
CA THR A 58 -3.16 -6.90 -0.65
C THR A 58 -2.37 -8.20 -0.51
N ASP A 59 -2.80 -9.10 0.36
CA ASP A 59 -2.13 -10.40 0.57
C ASP A 59 -2.18 -11.27 -0.69
N ARG A 60 -3.29 -11.28 -1.44
CA ARG A 60 -3.38 -12.04 -2.69
C ARG A 60 -2.47 -11.49 -3.77
N VAL A 61 -2.39 -10.16 -3.90
CA VAL A 61 -1.55 -9.51 -4.92
C VAL A 61 -0.06 -9.71 -4.62
N LEU A 62 0.33 -9.82 -3.35
CA LEU A 62 1.73 -9.98 -2.94
C LEU A 62 2.18 -11.44 -2.82
N ASP A 63 1.35 -12.33 -2.27
CA ASP A 63 1.71 -13.73 -1.99
C ASP A 63 1.42 -14.67 -3.18
N ASP A 64 0.48 -14.30 -4.07
CA ASP A 64 0.13 -15.05 -5.29
C ASP A 64 -0.04 -14.10 -6.50
N PRO A 65 1.07 -13.46 -6.96
CA PRO A 65 1.02 -12.48 -8.03
C PRO A 65 0.57 -13.13 -9.35
N ARG A 66 -0.55 -12.67 -9.91
CA ARG A 66 -1.12 -13.26 -11.15
C ARG A 66 -0.51 -12.73 -12.43
N ALA A 67 0.31 -11.68 -12.35
CA ALA A 67 1.05 -11.16 -13.49
C ALA A 67 2.55 -11.09 -13.17
N PRO A 68 3.41 -11.38 -14.16
CA PRO A 68 4.84 -11.16 -14.04
C PRO A 68 5.14 -9.65 -14.11
N TYR A 69 5.75 -9.10 -13.07
CA TYR A 69 6.04 -7.66 -12.93
C TYR A 69 7.47 -7.31 -13.30
#